data_AF-A0A2P5I8S2-F1
#
_entry.id   AF-A0A2P5I8S2-F1
#
_cell.length_a   1.000
_cell.length_b   1.000
_cell.length_c   1.000
_cell.angle_alpha   90.00
_cell.angle_beta   90.00
_cell.angle_gamma   90.00
#
_symmetry.space_group_name_H-M   'P 1'
#
loop_
_entity.id
_entity.type
_entity.pdbx_description
1 polymer ?
#
loop_
_entity_poly.entity_id
_entity_poly.type
_entity_poly.pdbx_seq_one_letter_code
_entity_poly.pdbx_strand_id
1 'polypeptide(L)'
;MPFPHKTVLITGATAGIGRALAERMVENGVFVIAVGRRRERLQELEAKYGRDKVVAEEFDMTKTAEIQAWAQRITKDHPTLSSIILNAGIQRTLDFTNPSYDEFSSKITSEIDLNYTSPLLTITAFLPHLISLGGGGSSPTPASVILVTSGLAIVPMARCANYCSTKSALHHFGLSLRSQLQSSPKTQHIRVIIPAYTLIATQTPPPDPSNRSGAPDFTAIILTLLRLEKELTDILITVNVPHIKGEYDDEEVDLQLGKQGKLIGAAVEDAARIWETFRVNDWNLFNEI
;
A
#
# COMPACT_ATOMS: atom_id res chain seq x y z
N MET A 1 6.30 18.11 -5.00
CA MET A 1 5.44 18.91 -4.09
C MET A 1 5.30 18.16 -2.78
N PRO A 2 5.31 18.85 -1.62
CA PRO A 2 5.01 18.21 -0.34
C PRO A 2 3.60 17.61 -0.35
N PHE A 3 3.41 16.53 0.41
CA PHE A 3 2.11 15.86 0.58
C PHE A 3 1.09 16.86 1.17
N PRO A 4 0.03 17.26 0.43
CA PRO A 4 -0.76 18.45 0.76
C PRO A 4 -1.85 18.20 1.82
N HIS A 5 -2.01 16.96 2.30
CA HIS A 5 -3.11 16.57 3.18
C HIS A 5 -2.69 16.68 4.65
N LYS A 6 -3.52 17.36 5.44
CA LYS A 6 -3.30 17.56 6.89
C LYS A 6 -3.92 16.47 7.76
N THR A 7 -4.98 15.82 7.28
CA THR A 7 -5.68 14.74 7.99
C THR A 7 -5.84 13.57 7.03
N VAL A 8 -5.33 12.40 7.43
CA VAL A 8 -5.28 11.19 6.60
C VAL A 8 -5.81 10.00 7.37
N LEU A 9 -6.65 9.19 6.73
CA LEU A 9 -7.07 7.89 7.23
C LEU A 9 -6.24 6.78 6.58
N ILE A 10 -5.76 5.82 7.36
CA ILE A 10 -4.97 4.68 6.85
C ILE A 10 -5.55 3.37 7.37
N THR A 11 -6.01 2.50 6.48
CA THR A 11 -6.43 1.14 6.86
C THR A 11 -5.24 0.18 6.96
N GLY A 12 -5.31 -0.77 7.89
CA GLY A 12 -4.19 -1.70 8.11
C GLY A 12 -2.99 -1.03 8.79
N ALA A 13 -3.21 0.01 9.59
CA ALA A 13 -2.16 0.79 10.26
C ALA A 13 -1.46 0.04 11.43
N THR A 14 -1.84 -1.21 11.71
CA THR A 14 -1.32 -1.99 12.85
C THR A 14 -0.01 -2.74 12.57
N ALA A 15 0.44 -2.84 11.31
CA ALA A 15 1.68 -3.50 10.92
C ALA A 15 2.14 -3.10 9.51
N GLY A 16 3.36 -3.52 9.15
CA GLY A 16 3.88 -3.44 7.79
C GLY A 16 3.84 -2.04 7.19
N ILE A 17 3.49 -1.95 5.91
CA ILE A 17 3.41 -0.70 5.14
C ILE A 17 2.50 0.32 5.82
N GLY A 18 1.31 -0.10 6.28
CA GLY A 18 0.35 0.80 6.91
C GLY A 18 0.87 1.45 8.19
N ARG A 19 1.57 0.68 9.05
CA ARG A 19 2.18 1.22 10.27
C ARG A 19 3.33 2.17 9.94
N ALA A 20 4.26 1.75 9.08
CA ALA A 20 5.38 2.58 8.67
C ALA A 20 4.92 3.90 8.04
N LEU A 21 3.86 3.85 7.22
CA LEU A 21 3.26 5.04 6.61
C LEU A 21 2.62 5.96 7.64
N ALA A 22 1.87 5.41 8.60
CA ALA A 22 1.28 6.17 9.69
C ALA A 22 2.35 6.90 10.52
N GLU A 23 3.39 6.18 10.95
CA GLU A 23 4.52 6.74 11.71
C GLU A 23 5.21 7.86 10.94
N ARG A 24 5.54 7.62 9.66
CA ARG A 24 6.19 8.62 8.81
C ARG A 24 5.33 9.85 8.58
N MET A 25 4.02 9.68 8.37
CA MET A 25 3.09 10.80 8.19
C MET A 25 3.00 11.67 9.45
N VAL A 26 2.87 11.04 10.61
CA VAL A 26 2.84 11.74 11.91
C VAL A 26 4.12 12.55 12.14
N GLU A 27 5.29 11.97 11.86
CA GLU A 27 6.59 12.66 11.96
C GLU A 27 6.71 13.87 11.03
N ASN A 28 5.96 13.88 9.93
CA ASN A 28 5.90 14.99 8.98
C ASN A 28 4.73 15.95 9.26
N GLY A 29 4.13 15.89 10.45
CA GLY A 29 3.09 16.83 10.90
C GLY A 29 1.72 16.60 10.26
N VAL A 30 1.46 15.39 9.78
CA VAL A 30 0.13 14.97 9.30
C VAL A 30 -0.63 14.31 10.46
N PHE A 31 -1.89 14.70 10.66
CA PHE A 31 -2.77 14.01 11.59
C PHE A 31 -3.26 12.69 10.98
N VAL A 32 -3.07 11.57 11.68
CA VAL A 32 -3.41 10.23 11.18
C VAL A 32 -4.56 9.60 11.94
N ILE A 33 -5.58 9.13 11.22
CA ILE A 33 -6.62 8.24 11.72
C ILE A 33 -6.17 6.82 11.39
N ALA A 34 -5.60 6.13 12.38
CA ALA A 34 -4.98 4.82 12.21
C ALA A 34 -6.03 3.72 12.39
N VAL A 35 -6.40 3.05 11.29
CA VAL A 35 -7.49 2.07 11.29
C VAL A 35 -6.95 0.64 11.28
N GLY A 36 -7.48 -0.20 12.16
CA GLY A 36 -7.23 -1.64 12.14
C GLY A 36 -7.93 -2.41 13.25
N ARG A 37 -7.74 -3.73 13.28
CA ARG A 37 -8.47 -4.63 14.20
C ARG A 37 -7.78 -4.89 15.52
N ARG A 38 -6.47 -4.64 15.58
CA ARG A 38 -5.64 -4.92 16.76
C ARG A 38 -5.54 -3.66 17.59
N ARG A 39 -6.50 -3.49 18.51
CA ARG A 39 -6.61 -2.32 19.39
C ARG A 39 -5.29 -1.98 20.09
N GLU A 40 -4.64 -2.98 20.68
CA GLU A 40 -3.37 -2.79 21.41
C GLU A 40 -2.29 -2.14 20.53
N ARG A 41 -2.13 -2.61 19.28
CA ARG A 41 -1.15 -2.06 18.34
C ARG A 41 -1.48 -0.64 17.87
N LEU A 42 -2.76 -0.27 17.84
CA LEU A 42 -3.16 1.11 17.56
C LEU A 42 -2.89 2.01 18.76
N GLN A 43 -3.16 1.51 19.97
CA GLN A 43 -2.89 2.23 21.22
C GLN A 43 -1.40 2.46 21.43
N GLU A 44 -0.52 1.53 21.04
CA GLU A 44 0.93 1.76 21.00
C GLU A 44 1.31 2.98 20.14
N LEU A 45 0.70 3.09 18.95
CA LEU A 45 0.97 4.19 18.02
C LEU A 45 0.48 5.52 18.61
N GLU A 46 -0.72 5.53 19.19
CA GLU A 46 -1.29 6.67 19.88
C GLU A 46 -0.47 7.10 21.10
N ALA A 47 0.00 6.15 21.91
CA ALA A 47 0.85 6.42 23.06
C ALA A 47 2.22 6.97 22.65
N LYS A 48 2.79 6.49 21.54
CA LYS A 48 4.11 6.92 21.03
C LYS A 48 4.09 8.38 20.55
N TYR A 49 3.03 8.81 19.87
CA TYR A 49 3.03 10.13 19.20
C TYR A 49 2.07 11.16 19.80
N GLY A 50 1.08 10.73 20.58
CA GLY A 50 0.06 11.60 21.17
C GLY A 50 -1.24 11.66 20.36
N ARG A 51 -2.37 11.79 21.07
CA ARG A 51 -3.73 11.88 20.51
C ARG A 51 -3.97 13.12 19.65
N ASP A 52 -3.14 14.14 19.79
CA ASP A 52 -3.14 15.36 18.97
C ASP A 52 -2.57 15.14 17.57
N LYS A 53 -1.89 14.01 17.32
CA LYS A 53 -1.27 13.68 16.03
C LYS A 53 -1.80 12.40 15.41
N VAL A 54 -2.23 11.44 16.22
CA VAL A 54 -2.77 10.18 15.72
C VAL A 54 -3.88 9.69 16.65
N VAL A 55 -4.94 9.15 16.05
CA VAL A 55 -6.04 8.52 16.79
C VAL A 55 -6.15 7.04 16.39
N ALA A 56 -6.32 6.19 17.40
CA ALA A 56 -6.59 4.77 17.22
C ALA A 56 -8.06 4.54 16.85
N GLU A 57 -8.32 4.05 15.63
CA GLU A 57 -9.65 3.68 15.16
C GLU A 57 -9.75 2.15 14.99
N GLU A 58 -10.44 1.50 15.92
CA GLU A 58 -10.64 0.05 15.88
C GLU A 58 -11.81 -0.30 14.94
N PHE A 59 -11.49 -0.85 13.77
CA PHE A 59 -12.51 -1.29 12.81
C PHE A 59 -12.03 -2.49 11.99
N ASP A 60 -12.93 -3.48 11.81
CA ASP A 60 -12.70 -4.61 10.91
C ASP A 60 -13.29 -4.30 9.54
N MET A 61 -12.41 -4.09 8.56
CA MET A 61 -12.80 -3.82 7.18
C MET A 61 -13.60 -4.98 6.54
N THR A 62 -13.56 -6.21 7.06
CA THR A 62 -14.42 -7.30 6.55
C THR A 62 -15.88 -7.14 6.96
N LYS A 63 -16.20 -6.26 7.91
CA LYS A 63 -17.59 -5.93 8.29
C LYS A 63 -18.20 -4.94 7.29
N THR A 64 -18.33 -5.38 6.05
CA THR A 64 -18.73 -4.55 4.90
C THR A 64 -20.08 -3.84 5.09
N ALA A 65 -21.03 -4.48 5.77
CA ALA A 65 -22.34 -3.89 6.10
C ALA A 65 -22.26 -2.68 7.06
N GLU A 66 -21.18 -2.58 7.85
CA GLU A 66 -21.01 -1.51 8.85
C GLU A 66 -20.25 -0.29 8.30
N ILE A 67 -19.62 -0.40 7.11
CA ILE A 67 -18.72 0.61 6.53
C ILE A 67 -19.40 1.97 6.37
N GLN A 68 -20.66 2.00 5.91
CA GLN A 68 -21.35 3.28 5.69
C GLN A 68 -21.55 4.06 7.00
N ALA A 69 -22.05 3.39 8.04
CA ALA A 69 -22.26 4.00 9.34
C ALA A 69 -20.92 4.39 10.00
N TRP A 70 -19.89 3.57 9.83
CA TRP A 70 -18.54 3.88 10.27
C TRP A 70 -17.98 5.14 9.60
N ALA A 71 -18.03 5.22 8.27
CA ALA A 71 -17.54 6.37 7.51
C ALA A 71 -18.24 7.67 7.91
N GLN A 72 -19.57 7.63 8.15
CA GLN A 72 -20.33 8.79 8.60
C GLN A 72 -19.88 9.31 9.98
N ARG A 73 -19.51 8.41 10.91
CA ARG A 73 -18.94 8.83 12.20
C ARG A 73 -17.57 9.49 12.00
N ILE A 74 -16.69 8.84 11.23
CA ILE A 74 -15.35 9.36 10.97
C ILE A 74 -15.37 10.74 10.32
N THR A 75 -16.22 10.96 9.29
CA THR A 75 -16.27 12.25 8.59
C THR A 75 -16.90 13.35 9.43
N LYS A 76 -17.80 13.00 10.36
CA LYS A 76 -18.34 13.92 11.36
C LYS A 76 -17.28 14.33 12.39
N ASP A 77 -16.50 13.36 12.88
CA ASP A 77 -15.49 13.60 13.92
C ASP A 77 -14.22 14.25 13.34
N HIS A 78 -13.94 14.03 12.06
CA HIS A 78 -12.78 14.55 11.34
C HIS A 78 -13.16 15.26 10.03
N PRO A 79 -13.81 16.44 10.10
CA PRO A 79 -14.28 17.16 8.91
C PRO A 79 -13.16 17.62 7.98
N THR A 80 -11.91 17.66 8.45
CA THR A 80 -10.72 18.02 7.66
C THR A 80 -10.08 16.82 6.95
N LEU A 81 -10.60 15.59 7.13
CA LEU A 81 -10.08 14.38 6.47
C LEU A 81 -10.13 14.53 4.96
N SER A 82 -8.96 14.67 4.33
CA SER A 82 -8.86 14.92 2.89
C SER A 82 -8.15 13.81 2.12
N SER A 83 -7.57 12.81 2.79
CA SER A 83 -7.01 11.64 2.11
C SER A 83 -7.33 10.34 2.83
N ILE A 84 -7.75 9.33 2.07
CA ILE A 84 -7.93 7.96 2.55
C ILE A 84 -6.92 7.04 1.87
N ILE A 85 -6.24 6.20 2.67
CA ILE A 85 -5.26 5.22 2.22
C ILE A 85 -5.78 3.83 2.54
N LEU A 86 -6.19 3.12 1.49
CA LEU A 86 -6.78 1.80 1.58
C LEU A 86 -5.65 0.78 1.42
N ASN A 87 -5.03 0.47 2.57
CA ASN A 87 -3.84 -0.37 2.68
C ASN A 87 -4.13 -1.77 3.26
N ALA A 88 -5.21 -1.95 4.02
CA ALA A 88 -5.57 -3.24 4.58
C ALA A 88 -5.66 -4.32 3.50
N GLY A 89 -5.08 -5.49 3.78
CA GLY A 89 -5.14 -6.64 2.89
C GLY A 89 -4.63 -7.92 3.54
N ILE A 90 -5.05 -9.07 2.99
CA ILE A 90 -4.56 -10.40 3.34
C ILE A 90 -4.22 -11.17 2.07
N GLN A 91 -3.27 -12.10 2.18
CA GLN A 91 -2.87 -13.01 1.12
C GLN A 91 -2.98 -14.45 1.63
N ARG A 92 -3.62 -15.32 0.86
CA ARG A 92 -3.79 -16.74 1.14
C ARG A 92 -3.21 -17.57 0.00
N THR A 93 -2.73 -18.74 0.36
CA THR A 93 -2.33 -19.77 -0.59
C THR A 93 -3.49 -20.72 -0.81
N LEU A 94 -3.76 -21.02 -2.08
CA LEU A 94 -4.78 -21.96 -2.53
C LEU A 94 -4.13 -22.92 -3.52
N ASP A 95 -4.17 -24.22 -3.20
CA ASP A 95 -3.65 -25.27 -4.07
C ASP A 95 -4.79 -25.96 -4.82
N PHE A 96 -5.07 -25.51 -6.03
CA PHE A 96 -6.11 -26.10 -6.87
C PHE A 96 -5.75 -27.49 -7.43
N THR A 97 -4.53 -27.99 -7.20
CA THR A 97 -4.17 -29.39 -7.50
C THR A 97 -4.69 -30.37 -6.43
N ASN A 98 -5.00 -29.87 -5.23
CA ASN A 98 -5.60 -30.62 -4.13
C ASN A 98 -6.68 -29.77 -3.42
N PRO A 99 -7.86 -29.59 -4.04
CA PRO A 99 -8.85 -28.64 -3.54
C PRO A 99 -9.56 -29.12 -2.27
N SER A 100 -9.79 -28.20 -1.33
CA SER A 100 -10.63 -28.40 -0.14
C SER A 100 -11.64 -27.27 -0.03
N TYR A 101 -12.93 -27.57 -0.26
CA TYR A 101 -13.97 -26.53 -0.22
C TYR A 101 -14.10 -25.86 1.14
N ASP A 102 -14.07 -26.65 2.22
CA ASP A 102 -14.20 -26.15 3.59
C ASP A 102 -13.02 -25.24 3.97
N GLU A 103 -11.81 -25.57 3.50
CA GLU A 103 -10.64 -24.74 3.71
C GLU A 103 -10.64 -23.49 2.81
N PHE A 104 -11.08 -23.62 1.57
CA PHE A 104 -10.92 -22.58 0.55
C PHE A 104 -12.00 -21.51 0.65
N SER A 105 -13.25 -21.89 0.93
CA SER A 105 -14.41 -20.98 0.93
C SER A 105 -14.16 -19.72 1.78
N SER A 106 -13.77 -19.89 3.04
CA SER A 106 -13.49 -18.77 3.95
C SER A 106 -12.27 -17.94 3.52
N LYS A 107 -11.22 -18.57 3.00
CA LYS A 107 -10.02 -17.87 2.48
C LYS A 107 -10.37 -17.02 1.27
N ILE A 108 -11.13 -17.58 0.32
CA ILE A 108 -11.55 -16.90 -0.91
C ILE A 108 -12.41 -15.68 -0.56
N THR A 109 -13.48 -15.88 0.21
CA THR A 109 -14.40 -14.81 0.56
C THR A 109 -13.73 -13.72 1.39
N SER A 110 -12.92 -14.08 2.40
CA SER A 110 -12.23 -13.08 3.22
C SER A 110 -11.21 -12.26 2.45
N GLU A 111 -10.50 -12.85 1.47
CA GLU A 111 -9.61 -12.11 0.58
C GLU A 111 -10.38 -11.15 -0.32
N ILE A 112 -11.49 -11.58 -0.91
CA ILE A 112 -12.34 -10.72 -1.74
C ILE A 112 -12.89 -9.56 -0.91
N ASP A 113 -13.43 -9.84 0.27
CA ASP A 113 -14.04 -8.83 1.13
C ASP A 113 -13.02 -7.80 1.60
N LEU A 114 -11.85 -8.25 2.08
CA LEU A 114 -10.84 -7.35 2.61
C LEU A 114 -10.07 -6.61 1.52
N ASN A 115 -9.68 -7.28 0.44
CA ASN A 115 -8.80 -6.69 -0.56
C ASN A 115 -9.54 -5.92 -1.65
N TYR A 116 -10.84 -6.18 -1.86
CA TYR A 116 -11.61 -5.59 -2.94
C TYR A 116 -12.93 -4.96 -2.48
N THR A 117 -13.86 -5.74 -1.92
CA THR A 117 -15.21 -5.24 -1.58
C THR A 117 -15.14 -4.07 -0.59
N SER A 118 -14.36 -4.20 0.49
CA SER A 118 -14.28 -3.17 1.52
C SER A 118 -13.61 -1.88 1.06
N PRO A 119 -12.53 -1.87 0.23
CA PRO A 119 -12.08 -0.65 -0.42
C PRO A 119 -13.17 0.06 -1.24
N LEU A 120 -13.91 -0.65 -2.08
CA LEU A 120 -14.95 -0.04 -2.93
C LEU A 120 -16.07 0.58 -2.10
N LEU A 121 -16.54 -0.13 -1.08
CA LEU A 121 -17.56 0.38 -0.16
C LEU A 121 -17.04 1.57 0.67
N THR A 122 -15.78 1.52 1.09
CA THR A 122 -15.14 2.64 1.80
C THR A 122 -15.08 3.88 0.92
N ILE A 123 -14.62 3.74 -0.33
CA ILE A 123 -14.60 4.86 -1.28
C ILE A 123 -16.00 5.41 -1.45
N THR A 124 -16.99 4.53 -1.71
CA THR A 124 -18.39 4.94 -1.87
C THR A 124 -18.92 5.72 -0.67
N ALA A 125 -18.59 5.28 0.56
CA ALA A 125 -19.04 5.92 1.78
C ALA A 125 -18.33 7.25 2.10
N PHE A 126 -17.04 7.38 1.76
CA PHE A 126 -16.25 8.60 1.99
C PHE A 126 -16.35 9.62 0.84
N LEU A 127 -16.74 9.19 -0.36
CA LEU A 127 -16.75 10.05 -1.55
C LEU A 127 -17.63 11.31 -1.39
N PRO A 128 -18.84 11.26 -0.80
CA PRO A 128 -19.63 12.46 -0.57
C PRO A 128 -18.90 13.51 0.27
N HIS A 129 -18.16 13.07 1.28
CA HIS A 129 -17.32 13.94 2.12
C HIS A 129 -16.17 14.54 1.31
N LEU A 130 -15.40 13.71 0.59
CA LEU A 130 -14.28 14.19 -0.24
C LEU A 130 -14.73 15.15 -1.36
N ILE A 131 -15.94 14.96 -1.92
CA ILE A 131 -16.56 15.89 -2.86
C ILE A 131 -16.85 17.23 -2.18
N SER A 132 -17.40 17.20 -0.96
CA SER A 132 -17.76 18.42 -0.23
C SER A 132 -16.55 19.34 0.05
N LEU A 133 -15.34 18.77 0.18
CA LEU A 133 -14.09 19.51 0.36
C LEU A 133 -13.70 20.38 -0.84
N GLY A 134 -14.21 20.07 -2.02
CA GLY A 134 -13.98 20.87 -3.22
C GLY A 134 -14.66 22.24 -3.13
N GLY A 135 -15.79 22.33 -2.42
CA GLY A 135 -16.58 23.56 -2.31
C GLY A 135 -17.08 24.12 -3.66
N GLY A 136 -17.99 25.08 -3.61
CA GLY A 136 -18.39 25.90 -4.78
C GLY A 136 -17.56 27.18 -4.94
N GLY A 137 -16.46 27.32 -4.20
CA GLY A 137 -15.64 28.54 -4.12
C GLY A 137 -14.36 28.49 -4.96
N SER A 138 -13.59 29.58 -4.95
CA SER A 138 -12.44 29.81 -5.85
C SER A 138 -11.17 29.01 -5.54
N SER A 139 -11.12 28.21 -4.45
CA SER A 139 -9.99 27.35 -4.12
C SER A 139 -10.46 26.04 -3.45
N PRO A 140 -10.54 24.93 -4.20
CA PRO A 140 -10.91 23.63 -3.66
C PRO A 140 -9.83 23.07 -2.74
N THR A 141 -10.22 22.42 -1.64
CA THR A 141 -9.28 21.65 -0.82
C THR A 141 -8.89 20.38 -1.58
N PRO A 142 -7.59 20.13 -1.85
CA PRO A 142 -7.17 18.91 -2.52
C PRO A 142 -7.56 17.67 -1.70
N ALA A 143 -8.12 16.67 -2.38
CA ALA A 143 -8.48 15.40 -1.76
C ALA A 143 -7.82 14.23 -2.49
N SER A 144 -7.65 13.09 -1.82
CA SER A 144 -7.15 11.89 -2.48
C SER A 144 -7.71 10.57 -1.96
N VAL A 145 -7.79 9.62 -2.87
CA VAL A 145 -8.00 8.19 -2.60
C VAL A 145 -6.74 7.46 -3.01
N ILE A 146 -6.11 6.77 -2.08
CA ILE A 146 -4.84 6.08 -2.28
C ILE A 146 -5.06 4.57 -2.12
N LEU A 147 -4.82 3.80 -3.18
CA LEU A 147 -5.08 2.34 -3.21
C LEU A 147 -3.79 1.53 -3.17
N VAL A 148 -3.54 0.78 -2.10
CA VAL A 148 -2.38 -0.12 -2.06
C VAL A 148 -2.72 -1.43 -2.78
N THR A 149 -2.15 -1.56 -3.98
CA THR A 149 -2.33 -2.76 -4.82
C THR A 149 -1.19 -3.76 -4.61
N SER A 150 -0.66 -4.35 -5.67
CA SER A 150 0.50 -5.24 -5.65
C SER A 150 1.02 -5.40 -7.08
N GLY A 151 2.30 -5.72 -7.25
CA GLY A 151 2.82 -6.20 -8.53
C GLY A 151 2.16 -7.50 -8.99
N LEU A 152 1.61 -8.28 -8.06
CA LEU A 152 0.77 -9.46 -8.36
C LEU A 152 -0.56 -9.10 -9.05
N ALA A 153 -0.91 -7.81 -9.14
CA ALA A 153 -2.01 -7.33 -9.98
C ALA A 153 -1.68 -7.38 -11.49
N ILE A 154 -0.38 -7.38 -11.85
CA ILE A 154 0.11 -7.47 -13.24
C ILE A 154 0.70 -8.86 -13.50
N VAL A 155 1.62 -9.31 -12.66
CA VAL A 155 2.38 -10.54 -12.84
C VAL A 155 1.90 -11.55 -11.79
N PRO A 156 0.99 -12.46 -12.14
CA PRO A 156 0.36 -13.34 -11.16
C PRO A 156 1.32 -14.41 -10.62
N MET A 157 1.11 -14.81 -9.37
CA MET A 157 1.82 -15.92 -8.72
C MET A 157 0.85 -17.09 -8.52
N ALA A 158 1.16 -18.26 -9.10
CA ALA A 158 0.24 -19.41 -9.17
C ALA A 158 -0.36 -19.83 -7.80
N ARG A 159 0.48 -19.90 -6.75
CA ARG A 159 0.03 -20.29 -5.40
C ARG A 159 -0.93 -19.30 -4.73
N CYS A 160 -1.07 -18.08 -5.25
CA CYS A 160 -1.86 -16.99 -4.67
C CYS A 160 -2.86 -16.43 -5.69
N ALA A 161 -3.45 -17.29 -6.52
CA ALA A 161 -4.33 -16.88 -7.63
C ALA A 161 -5.46 -15.94 -7.18
N ASN A 162 -6.15 -16.25 -6.08
CA ASN A 162 -7.24 -15.40 -5.58
C ASN A 162 -6.75 -14.01 -5.13
N TYR A 163 -5.64 -13.94 -4.39
CA TYR A 163 -4.99 -12.67 -4.05
C TYR A 163 -4.68 -11.83 -5.29
N CYS A 164 -4.04 -12.42 -6.30
CA CYS A 164 -3.71 -11.76 -7.56
C CYS A 164 -4.97 -11.16 -8.19
N SER A 165 -6.04 -11.96 -8.31
CA SER A 165 -7.33 -11.52 -8.84
C SER A 165 -7.90 -10.32 -8.07
N THR A 166 -7.88 -10.33 -6.73
CA THR A 166 -8.39 -9.21 -5.93
C THR A 166 -7.58 -7.92 -6.14
N LYS A 167 -6.25 -8.03 -6.25
CA LYS A 167 -5.37 -6.88 -6.48
C LYS A 167 -5.46 -6.36 -7.92
N SER A 168 -5.63 -7.25 -8.91
CA SER A 168 -5.95 -6.86 -10.29
C SER A 168 -7.29 -6.14 -10.36
N ALA A 169 -8.32 -6.64 -9.69
CA ALA A 169 -9.63 -5.99 -9.65
C ALA A 169 -9.56 -4.59 -9.02
N LEU A 170 -8.91 -4.45 -7.86
CA LEU A 170 -8.71 -3.15 -7.20
C LEU A 170 -7.90 -2.18 -8.07
N HIS A 171 -6.86 -2.68 -8.75
CA HIS A 171 -6.03 -1.88 -9.65
C HIS A 171 -6.84 -1.30 -10.81
N HIS A 172 -7.57 -2.14 -11.55
CA HIS A 172 -8.40 -1.70 -12.67
C HIS A 172 -9.53 -0.77 -12.21
N PHE A 173 -10.16 -1.08 -11.07
CA PHE A 173 -11.15 -0.19 -10.46
C PHE A 173 -10.55 1.19 -10.18
N GLY A 174 -9.32 1.27 -9.65
CA GLY A 174 -8.64 2.53 -9.42
C GLY A 174 -8.42 3.35 -10.69
N LEU A 175 -8.05 2.71 -11.80
CA LEU A 175 -7.86 3.37 -13.10
C LEU A 175 -9.19 3.95 -13.61
N SER A 176 -10.26 3.16 -13.57
CA SER A 176 -11.60 3.61 -13.96
C SER A 176 -12.11 4.73 -13.06
N LEU A 177 -11.93 4.61 -11.74
CA LEU A 177 -12.33 5.64 -10.78
C LEU A 177 -11.60 6.96 -11.04
N ARG A 178 -10.28 6.91 -11.31
CA ARG A 178 -9.49 8.10 -11.66
C ARG A 178 -10.11 8.83 -12.85
N SER A 179 -10.37 8.11 -13.94
CA SER A 179 -10.97 8.66 -15.15
C SER A 179 -12.36 9.26 -14.87
N GLN A 180 -13.20 8.57 -14.10
CA GLN A 180 -14.52 9.06 -13.72
C GLN A 180 -14.44 10.36 -12.91
N LEU A 181 -13.61 10.41 -11.86
CA LEU A 181 -13.50 11.59 -11.01
C LEU A 181 -12.90 12.80 -11.74
N GLN A 182 -11.97 12.58 -12.68
CA GLN A 182 -11.39 13.64 -13.50
C GLN A 182 -12.36 14.22 -14.54
N SER A 183 -13.35 13.45 -14.99
CA SER A 183 -14.30 13.90 -16.03
C SER A 183 -15.36 14.89 -15.53
N SER A 184 -15.48 15.10 -14.21
CA SER A 184 -16.48 15.96 -13.61
C SER A 184 -15.83 17.14 -12.84
N PRO A 185 -16.25 18.39 -13.09
CA PRO A 185 -15.76 19.56 -12.34
C PRO A 185 -15.99 19.47 -10.82
N LYS A 186 -16.99 18.69 -10.38
CA LYS A 186 -17.30 18.49 -8.95
C LYS A 186 -16.32 17.57 -8.23
N THR A 187 -15.51 16.83 -8.98
CA THR A 187 -14.67 15.73 -8.46
C THR A 187 -13.23 15.83 -8.91
N GLN A 188 -12.90 16.72 -9.86
CA GLN A 188 -11.55 16.87 -10.42
C GLN A 188 -10.47 17.27 -9.39
N HIS A 189 -10.86 17.80 -8.24
CA HIS A 189 -9.94 18.09 -7.12
C HIS A 189 -9.56 16.84 -6.32
N ILE A 190 -10.24 15.71 -6.54
CA ILE A 190 -9.99 14.43 -5.90
C ILE A 190 -9.02 13.62 -6.79
N ARG A 191 -7.82 13.36 -6.28
CA ARG A 191 -6.83 12.52 -6.96
C ARG A 191 -6.97 11.06 -6.55
N VAL A 192 -7.07 10.16 -7.53
CA VAL A 192 -6.95 8.72 -7.29
C VAL A 192 -5.53 8.30 -7.57
N ILE A 193 -4.80 8.00 -6.50
CA ILE A 193 -3.42 7.54 -6.56
C ILE A 193 -3.46 6.02 -6.39
N ILE A 194 -2.86 5.32 -7.33
CA ILE A 194 -2.58 3.89 -7.19
C ILE A 194 -1.09 3.84 -6.92
N PRO A 195 -0.63 4.18 -5.70
CA PRO A 195 0.79 4.18 -5.43
C PRO A 195 1.28 2.77 -5.64
N ALA A 196 2.29 2.62 -6.48
CA ALA A 196 3.15 1.45 -6.46
C ALA A 196 2.49 0.12 -6.81
N TYR A 197 2.85 -0.43 -7.97
CA TYR A 197 2.95 -1.88 -8.05
C TYR A 197 4.03 -2.33 -7.08
N THR A 198 3.68 -2.71 -5.84
CA THR A 198 4.63 -3.40 -4.96
C THR A 198 4.88 -4.78 -5.56
N LEU A 199 5.73 -4.84 -6.58
CA LEU A 199 6.38 -6.04 -7.05
C LEU A 199 7.25 -6.48 -5.90
N ILE A 200 6.91 -7.59 -5.25
CA ILE A 200 7.79 -8.21 -4.28
C ILE A 200 8.39 -9.39 -5.01
N ALA A 201 9.55 -9.18 -5.62
CA ALA A 201 10.46 -10.27 -5.89
C ALA A 201 11.23 -10.49 -4.58
N THR A 202 10.84 -11.52 -3.82
CA THR A 202 11.69 -12.10 -2.78
C THR A 202 12.48 -13.22 -3.44
N GLN A 203 13.77 -13.02 -3.69
CA GLN A 203 14.71 -14.13 -3.78
C GLN A 203 15.03 -14.54 -2.35
N THR A 204 14.42 -15.62 -1.87
CA THR A 204 15.04 -16.43 -0.81
C THR A 204 15.75 -17.59 -1.50
N PRO A 205 16.93 -18.01 -1.03
CA PRO A 205 17.44 -19.34 -1.31
C PRO A 205 16.34 -20.40 -1.05
N PRO A 206 16.40 -21.58 -1.69
CA PRO A 206 15.48 -22.66 -1.36
C PRO A 206 15.53 -22.91 0.16
N PRO A 207 14.37 -23.00 0.83
CA PRO A 207 14.32 -23.02 2.29
C PRO A 207 15.07 -24.22 2.86
N ASP A 208 15.92 -23.98 3.87
CA ASP A 208 16.46 -25.06 4.68
C ASP A 208 15.32 -25.68 5.51
N PRO A 209 14.96 -26.96 5.30
CA PRO A 209 13.86 -27.61 6.02
C PRO A 209 14.07 -27.66 7.54
N SER A 210 15.28 -27.39 8.04
CA SER A 210 15.62 -27.38 9.46
C SER A 210 15.33 -26.05 10.17
N ASN A 211 15.25 -24.93 9.46
CA ASN A 211 15.10 -23.60 10.07
C ASN A 211 13.67 -23.05 9.89
N ARG A 212 12.82 -23.27 10.91
CA ARG A 212 11.40 -22.88 10.89
C ARG A 212 11.12 -21.47 11.43
N SER A 213 12.12 -20.74 11.93
CA SER A 213 11.96 -19.37 12.46
C SER A 213 12.30 -18.31 11.41
N GLY A 214 11.49 -18.24 10.36
CA GLY A 214 11.76 -17.47 9.14
C GLY A 214 11.48 -15.96 9.20
N ALA A 215 12.09 -15.24 10.15
CA ALA A 215 12.14 -13.77 10.09
C ALA A 215 13.55 -13.34 9.62
N PRO A 216 13.67 -12.43 8.64
CA PRO A 216 14.98 -11.92 8.21
C PRO A 216 15.64 -11.09 9.32
N ASP A 217 16.97 -11.16 9.42
CA ASP A 217 17.76 -10.25 10.27
C ASP A 217 17.55 -8.81 9.80
N PHE A 218 17.56 -8.62 8.49
CA PHE A 218 17.15 -7.39 7.82
C PHE A 218 16.71 -7.69 6.38
N THR A 219 16.00 -6.74 5.76
CA THR A 219 15.63 -6.80 4.34
C THR A 219 16.22 -5.59 3.64
N ALA A 220 17.15 -5.81 2.72
CA ALA A 220 17.57 -4.75 1.81
C ALA A 220 16.47 -4.53 0.76
N ILE A 221 16.19 -3.27 0.43
CA ILE A 221 15.11 -2.92 -0.49
C ILE A 221 15.68 -1.98 -1.54
N ILE A 222 15.67 -2.43 -2.79
CA ILE A 222 15.97 -1.56 -3.93
C ILE A 222 14.65 -0.98 -4.42
N LEU A 223 14.55 0.35 -4.45
CA LEU A 223 13.36 1.07 -4.86
C LEU A 223 13.61 1.78 -6.19
N THR A 224 12.80 1.45 -7.18
CA THR A 224 12.78 2.14 -8.48
C THR A 224 11.45 2.86 -8.63
N LEU A 225 11.46 4.20 -8.65
CA LEU A 225 10.28 5.01 -8.91
C LEU A 225 10.27 5.45 -10.37
N LEU A 226 9.34 4.90 -11.15
CA LEU A 226 9.05 5.31 -12.52
C LEU A 226 7.86 6.27 -12.53
N ARG A 227 8.04 7.46 -13.08
CA ARG A 227 6.94 8.40 -13.32
C ARG A 227 6.43 8.24 -14.74
N LEU A 228 5.16 7.84 -14.88
CA LEU A 228 4.46 7.86 -16.16
C LEU A 228 3.72 9.20 -16.28
N GLU A 229 4.42 10.20 -16.83
CA GLU A 229 3.96 11.59 -16.86
C GLU A 229 2.61 11.76 -17.57
N LYS A 230 2.45 11.18 -18.76
CA LYS A 230 1.19 11.24 -19.53
C LYS A 230 0.02 10.63 -18.77
N GLU A 231 0.29 9.60 -17.98
CA GLU A 231 -0.71 8.79 -17.29
C GLU A 231 -0.96 9.33 -15.87
N LEU A 232 -0.28 10.43 -15.51
CA LEU A 232 -0.33 11.10 -14.22
C LEU A 232 -0.22 10.12 -13.05
N THR A 233 0.65 9.12 -13.20
CA THR A 233 0.80 8.03 -12.24
C THR A 233 2.27 7.66 -12.05
N ASP A 234 2.58 7.18 -10.85
CA ASP A 234 3.91 6.69 -10.51
C ASP A 234 3.83 5.17 -10.30
N ILE A 235 4.84 4.44 -10.78
CA ILE A 235 5.09 3.03 -10.52
C ILE A 235 6.31 2.93 -9.61
N LEU A 236 6.14 2.47 -8.38
CA LEU A 236 7.26 2.11 -7.50
C LEU A 236 7.48 0.62 -7.57
N ILE A 237 8.61 0.20 -8.13
CA ILE A 237 9.08 -1.18 -8.18
C ILE A 237 9.98 -1.39 -6.98
N THR A 238 9.80 -2.50 -6.26
CA THR A 238 10.63 -2.85 -5.11
C THR A 238 11.31 -4.19 -5.36
N VAL A 239 12.61 -4.31 -5.11
CA VAL A 239 13.29 -5.61 -5.05
C VAL A 239 13.66 -5.84 -3.60
N ASN A 240 12.98 -6.80 -2.95
CA ASN A 240 13.17 -7.10 -1.54
C ASN A 240 14.14 -8.26 -1.40
N VAL A 241 15.23 -8.01 -0.70
CA VAL A 241 16.33 -8.95 -0.51
C VAL A 241 16.39 -9.29 0.99
N PRO A 242 15.57 -10.25 1.46
CA PRO A 242 15.62 -10.68 2.85
C PRO A 242 16.95 -11.40 3.13
N HIS A 243 17.64 -10.96 4.17
CA HIS A 243 18.87 -11.59 4.66
C HIS A 243 18.51 -12.37 5.91
N ILE A 244 18.36 -13.69 5.77
CA ILE A 244 17.99 -14.60 6.86
C ILE A 244 19.27 -15.16 7.47
N LYS A 245 19.36 -15.14 8.80
CA LYS A 245 20.55 -15.61 9.51
C LYS A 245 20.95 -17.02 9.07
N GLY A 246 22.22 -17.16 8.65
CA GLY A 246 22.77 -18.42 8.14
C GLY A 246 22.53 -18.69 6.65
N GLU A 247 21.79 -17.82 5.95
CA GLU A 247 21.55 -17.90 4.50
C GLU A 247 22.33 -16.84 3.69
N TYR A 248 23.11 -15.99 4.37
CA TYR A 248 24.03 -15.02 3.78
C TYR A 248 25.34 -14.98 4.58
N ASP A 249 26.39 -14.41 3.98
CA ASP A 249 27.67 -14.20 4.64
C ASP A 249 27.69 -12.81 5.29
N ASP A 250 27.67 -12.79 6.63
CA ASP A 250 27.67 -11.56 7.43
C ASP A 250 28.91 -10.70 7.17
N GLU A 251 30.06 -11.30 6.82
CA GLU A 251 31.31 -10.55 6.58
C GLU A 251 31.33 -9.85 5.20
N GLU A 252 30.47 -10.30 4.28
CA GLU A 252 30.30 -9.72 2.95
C GLU A 252 29.31 -8.55 2.93
N VAL A 253 28.61 -8.26 4.04
CA VAL A 253 27.62 -7.17 4.13
C VAL A 253 28.02 -6.13 5.19
N ASP A 254 28.49 -4.97 4.72
CA ASP A 254 28.78 -3.79 5.53
C ASP A 254 28.44 -2.53 4.71
N LEU A 255 27.24 -1.98 4.93
CA LEU A 255 26.75 -0.83 4.19
C LEU A 255 27.52 0.46 4.50
N GLN A 256 28.19 0.57 5.64
CA GLN A 256 29.02 1.74 5.97
C GLN A 256 30.34 1.72 5.20
N LEU A 257 30.86 0.53 4.94
CA LEU A 257 32.05 0.31 4.12
C LEU A 257 31.73 0.03 2.63
N GLY A 258 30.46 0.13 2.23
CA GLY A 258 30.00 -0.09 0.85
C GLY A 258 30.02 -1.56 0.40
N LYS A 259 30.21 -2.51 1.31
CA LYS A 259 30.10 -3.94 1.02
C LYS A 259 28.63 -4.33 1.00
N GLN A 260 28.12 -4.66 -0.19
CA GLN A 260 26.70 -4.97 -0.39
C GLN A 260 26.40 -6.47 -0.29
N GLY A 261 27.42 -7.34 -0.40
CA GLY A 261 27.24 -8.78 -0.45
C GLY A 261 26.59 -9.27 -1.75
N LYS A 262 26.63 -10.59 -1.97
CA LYS A 262 26.16 -11.21 -3.23
C LYS A 262 24.66 -11.01 -3.49
N LEU A 263 23.85 -11.09 -2.43
CA LEU A 263 22.39 -11.01 -2.56
C LEU A 263 21.93 -9.62 -3.02
N ILE A 264 22.50 -8.55 -2.46
CA ILE A 264 22.19 -7.18 -2.89
C ILE A 264 22.76 -6.94 -4.30
N GLY A 265 23.97 -7.43 -4.60
CA GLY A 265 24.55 -7.33 -5.94
C GLY A 265 23.68 -7.96 -7.02
N ALA A 266 23.17 -9.18 -6.80
CA ALA A 266 22.24 -9.84 -7.71
C ALA A 266 20.93 -9.05 -7.88
N ALA A 267 20.41 -8.48 -6.79
CA ALA A 267 19.21 -7.65 -6.83
C ALA A 267 19.41 -6.33 -7.61
N VAL A 268 20.63 -5.76 -7.58
CA VAL A 268 20.99 -4.59 -8.41
C VAL A 268 20.97 -4.97 -9.89
N GLU A 269 21.50 -6.13 -10.26
CA GLU A 269 21.42 -6.63 -11.64
C GLU A 269 19.97 -6.89 -12.08
N ASP A 270 19.14 -7.48 -11.21
CA ASP A 270 17.71 -7.65 -11.45
C ASP A 270 17.02 -6.31 -11.67
N ALA A 271 17.31 -5.32 -10.83
CA ALA A 271 16.79 -3.96 -10.99
C ALA A 271 17.24 -3.34 -12.33
N ALA A 272 18.51 -3.52 -12.73
CA ALA A 272 19.01 -3.05 -14.02
C ALA A 272 18.29 -3.71 -15.21
N ARG A 273 18.07 -5.04 -15.17
CA ARG A 273 17.27 -5.74 -16.19
C ARG A 273 15.86 -5.20 -16.29
N ILE A 274 15.24 -4.85 -15.15
CA ILE A 274 13.91 -4.22 -15.14
C ILE A 274 13.96 -2.88 -15.89
N TRP A 275 14.97 -2.04 -15.65
CA TRP A 275 15.14 -0.76 -16.35
C TRP A 275 15.24 -0.92 -17.87
N GLU A 276 15.95 -1.95 -18.35
CA GLU A 276 16.11 -2.24 -19.78
C GLU A 276 14.78 -2.58 -20.49
N THR A 277 13.76 -3.01 -19.75
CA THR A 277 12.42 -3.29 -20.32
C THR A 277 11.63 -2.01 -20.65
N PHE A 278 12.07 -0.84 -20.18
CA PHE A 278 11.41 0.44 -20.42
C PHE A 278 12.17 1.27 -21.45
N ARG A 279 11.43 1.96 -22.33
CA ARG A 279 11.98 3.10 -23.07
C ARG A 279 11.96 4.31 -22.15
N VAL A 280 13.06 4.55 -21.45
CA VAL A 280 13.22 5.73 -20.58
C VAL A 280 13.59 6.92 -21.46
N ASN A 281 12.70 7.91 -21.53
CA ASN A 281 13.04 9.22 -22.06
C ASN A 281 13.50 10.07 -20.88
N ASP A 282 14.77 10.45 -20.86
CA ASP A 282 15.28 11.40 -19.89
C ASP A 282 14.89 12.81 -20.32
N TRP A 283 14.03 13.45 -19.54
CA TRP A 283 13.54 14.80 -19.79
C TRP A 283 14.36 15.87 -19.04
N ASN A 284 15.50 15.50 -18.42
CA ASN A 284 16.31 16.38 -17.57
C ASN A 284 15.47 17.11 -16.52
N LEU A 285 14.51 16.40 -15.91
CA LEU A 285 13.55 16.99 -14.96
C LEU A 285 14.23 17.50 -13.68
N PHE A 286 15.42 16.96 -13.37
CA PHE A 286 16.31 17.41 -12.33
C PHE A 286 17.65 17.67 -13.03
N ASN A 287 18.02 18.92 -13.24
CA ASN A 287 19.35 19.26 -13.77
C ASN A 287 20.40 18.70 -12.80
N GLU A 288 20.90 17.50 -13.07
CA GLU A 288 22.09 16.97 -12.40
C GLU A 288 23.30 17.70 -12.97
N ILE A 289 24.12 18.26 -12.08
CA ILE A 289 25.36 18.98 -12.37
C ILE A 289 26.45 17.98 -12.73
#